data_AF-A0A3B8PSB5-F1
#
_entry.id   AF-A0A3B8PSB5-F1
#
_cell.length_a   1.000
_cell.length_b   1.000
_cell.length_c   1.000
_cell.angle_alpha   90.00
_cell.angle_beta   90.00
_cell.angle_gamma   90.00
#
_symmetry.space_group_name_H-M   'P 1'
#
loop_
_entity.id
_entity.type
_entity.pdbx_description
1 polymer ?
#
loop_
_entity_poly.entity_id
_entity_poly.type
_entity_poly.pdbx_seq_one_letter_code
_entity_poly.pdbx_strand_id
1 'polypeptide(L)'
;GAESIDFLDIVFNLEKEFDIKIKRGELFPENLAAGEDGLAIDGVVTEDGLAKLRERLPHADVDAFSEDPKVENIQDLFTIDMLVKFVAAKTSDPQ
;
A
#
# COMPACT_ATOMS: atom_id res chain seq x y z
N GLY A 1 3.86 -15.33 3.60
CA GLY A 1 2.94 -14.30 3.06
C GLY A 1 1.93 -14.01 4.13
N ALA A 2 1.60 -12.73 4.34
CA ALA A 2 0.51 -12.33 5.20
C ALA A 2 -0.84 -12.73 4.57
N GLU A 3 -1.74 -13.30 5.36
CA GLU A 3 -3.09 -13.62 4.92
C GLU A 3 -3.99 -12.38 4.99
N SER A 4 -5.12 -12.38 4.28
CA SER A 4 -6.08 -11.26 4.29
C SER A 4 -6.56 -10.87 5.70
N ILE A 5 -6.56 -11.81 6.65
CA ILE A 5 -6.92 -11.59 8.05
C ILE A 5 -5.84 -10.77 8.76
N ASP A 6 -4.56 -11.03 8.49
CA ASP A 6 -3.45 -10.32 9.11
C ASP A 6 -3.50 -8.82 8.79
N PHE A 7 -3.88 -8.46 7.57
CA PHE A 7 -4.06 -7.06 7.18
C PHE A 7 -5.21 -6.37 7.92
N LEU A 8 -6.32 -7.07 8.14
CA LEU A 8 -7.45 -6.53 8.92
C LEU A 8 -7.07 -6.30 10.38
N ASP A 9 -6.32 -7.23 10.98
CA ASP A 9 -5.83 -7.10 12.35
C ASP A 9 -4.83 -5.96 12.49
N ILE A 10 -3.93 -5.76 11.51
CA ILE A 10 -3.03 -4.60 11.47
C ILE A 10 -3.83 -3.30 11.45
N VAL A 11 -4.79 -3.17 10.52
CA VAL A 11 -5.63 -1.96 10.41
C VAL A 11 -6.37 -1.69 11.72
N PHE A 12 -7.03 -2.70 12.28
CA PHE A 12 -7.79 -2.57 13.54
C PHE A 12 -6.90 -2.12 14.70
N ASN A 13 -5.71 -2.72 14.84
CA ASN A 13 -4.78 -2.36 15.91
C ASN A 13 -4.23 -0.93 15.73
N LEU A 14 -3.94 -0.50 14.50
CA LEU A 14 -3.51 0.88 14.22
C LEU A 14 -4.61 1.91 14.53
N GLU A 15 -5.85 1.65 14.11
CA GLU A 15 -6.99 2.53 14.43
C GLU A 15 -7.18 2.66 15.94
N LYS A 16 -7.10 1.54 16.68
CA LYS A 16 -7.29 1.51 18.13
C LYS A 16 -6.16 2.20 18.90
N GLU A 17 -4.91 1.96 18.52
CA GLU A 17 -3.74 2.46 19.26
C GLU A 17 -3.52 3.97 19.04
N PHE A 18 -3.74 4.46 17.83
CA PHE A 18 -3.47 5.84 17.46
C PHE A 18 -4.72 6.73 17.39
N ASP A 19 -5.90 6.17 17.71
CA ASP A 19 -7.21 6.84 17.58
C ASP A 19 -7.42 7.42 16.17
N ILE A 20 -7.09 6.61 15.15
CA ILE A 20 -7.22 7.00 13.74
C ILE A 20 -8.31 6.25 13.00
N LYS A 21 -8.77 6.83 11.88
CA LYS A 21 -9.65 6.17 10.92
C LYS A 21 -8.92 5.82 9.63
N ILE A 22 -8.96 4.53 9.29
CA ILE A 22 -8.37 3.95 8.09
C ILE A 22 -9.49 3.35 7.26
N LYS A 23 -9.73 3.93 6.08
CA LYS A 23 -10.76 3.43 5.17
C LYS A 23 -10.32 2.07 4.60
N ARG A 24 -11.30 1.21 4.30
CA ARG A 24 -11.03 -0.04 3.57
C ARG A 24 -10.31 0.27 2.26
N GLY A 25 -9.21 -0.43 2.00
CA GLY A 25 -8.38 -0.23 0.81
C GLY A 25 -7.42 0.96 0.90
N GLU A 26 -7.40 1.71 1.98
CA GLU A 26 -6.51 2.87 2.14
C GLU A 26 -5.07 2.45 2.43
N LEU A 27 -4.89 1.55 3.41
CA LEU A 27 -3.56 1.05 3.78
C LEU A 27 -3.12 -0.10 2.88
N PHE A 28 -4.06 -0.99 2.51
CA PHE A 28 -3.84 -2.16 1.67
C PHE A 28 -4.87 -2.17 0.54
N PRO A 29 -4.57 -1.58 -0.62
CA PRO A 29 -5.54 -1.50 -1.71
C PRO A 29 -5.83 -2.87 -2.30
N GLU A 30 -7.11 -3.23 -2.40
CA GLU A 30 -7.56 -4.60 -2.76
C GLU A 30 -7.23 -4.99 -4.21
N ASN A 31 -6.92 -4.03 -5.08
CA ASN A 31 -6.72 -4.23 -6.54
C ASN A 31 -5.38 -3.68 -7.06
N LEU A 32 -4.31 -3.63 -6.26
CA LEU A 32 -3.04 -3.00 -6.68
C LEU A 32 -2.47 -3.50 -8.02
N ALA A 33 -2.64 -4.79 -8.32
CA ALA A 33 -2.21 -5.40 -9.58
C ALA A 33 -3.29 -6.25 -10.24
N ALA A 34 -4.54 -6.11 -9.79
CA ALA A 34 -5.65 -6.89 -10.32
C ALA A 34 -6.09 -6.34 -11.68
N GLY A 35 -5.22 -6.39 -12.69
CA GLY A 35 -5.54 -6.31 -14.13
C GLY A 35 -6.41 -5.15 -14.61
N GLU A 36 -6.70 -4.13 -13.79
CA GLU A 36 -7.41 -2.94 -14.21
C GLU A 36 -6.58 -2.27 -15.31
N ASP A 37 -7.17 -2.13 -16.50
CA ASP A 37 -6.68 -1.43 -17.69
C ASP A 37 -5.14 -1.28 -17.83
N GLY A 38 -4.42 -2.40 -17.95
CA GLY A 38 -3.01 -2.38 -18.37
C GLY A 38 -1.99 -1.93 -17.32
N LEU A 39 -2.35 -1.90 -16.03
CA LEU A 39 -1.42 -1.54 -14.94
C LEU A 39 -0.35 -2.57 -14.65
N ALA A 40 -0.59 -3.81 -15.06
CA ALA A 40 0.43 -4.85 -15.12
C ALA A 40 0.26 -5.66 -16.40
N ILE A 41 1.37 -5.99 -17.04
CA ILE A 41 1.43 -6.81 -18.25
C ILE A 41 2.46 -7.91 -17.99
N ASP A 42 2.06 -9.16 -18.26
CA ASP A 42 2.92 -10.34 -18.07
C ASP A 42 3.57 -10.44 -16.68
N GLY A 43 2.83 -10.05 -15.63
CA GLY A 43 3.29 -10.09 -14.24
C GLY A 43 4.23 -8.95 -13.84
N VAL A 44 4.42 -7.95 -14.70
CA VAL A 44 5.24 -6.76 -14.43
C VAL A 44 4.34 -5.52 -14.40
N VAL A 45 4.48 -4.71 -13.36
CA VAL A 45 3.78 -3.43 -13.22
C VAL A 45 4.31 -2.44 -14.27
N THR A 46 3.40 -1.83 -15.03
CA THR A 46 3.75 -0.86 -16.08
C THR A 46 4.10 0.51 -15.51
N GLU A 47 4.63 1.43 -16.32
CA GLU A 47 4.90 2.80 -15.88
C GLU A 47 3.65 3.52 -15.38
N ASP A 48 2.49 3.30 -16.02
CA ASP A 48 1.19 3.82 -15.55
C ASP A 48 0.80 3.18 -14.20
N GLY A 49 1.06 1.88 -14.05
CA GLY A 49 0.94 1.16 -12.78
C GLY A 49 1.77 1.79 -11.66
N LEU A 50 3.04 2.06 -11.93
CA LEU A 50 3.95 2.70 -10.98
C LEU A 50 3.51 4.14 -10.63
N ALA A 51 2.98 4.90 -11.60
CA ALA A 51 2.43 6.23 -11.35
C ALA A 51 1.22 6.16 -10.39
N LYS A 52 0.27 5.25 -10.66
CA LYS A 52 -0.89 5.05 -9.77
C LYS A 52 -0.50 4.52 -8.39
N LEU A 53 0.53 3.68 -8.31
CA LEU A 53 1.07 3.23 -7.03
C LEU A 53 1.59 4.42 -6.20
N ARG A 54 2.32 5.37 -6.80
CA ARG A 54 2.79 6.58 -6.11
C ARG A 54 1.65 7.46 -5.60
N GLU A 55 0.56 7.55 -6.36
CA GLU A 55 -0.62 8.32 -5.96
C GLU A 55 -1.40 7.66 -4.81
N ARG A 56 -1.58 6.33 -4.88
CA ARG A 56 -2.37 5.57 -3.89
C ARG A 56 -1.59 5.27 -2.62
N LEU A 57 -0.28 5.07 -2.72
CA LEU A 57 0.61 4.72 -1.62
C LEU A 57 1.73 5.77 -1.48
N PRO A 58 1.41 7.03 -1.15
CA PRO A 58 2.39 8.11 -1.08
C PRO A 58 3.46 7.91 0.00
N HIS A 59 3.26 6.95 0.91
CA HIS A 59 4.21 6.61 1.97
C HIS A 59 5.08 5.39 1.63
N ALA A 60 4.78 4.67 0.56
CA ALA A 60 5.56 3.52 0.13
C ALA A 60 6.73 3.95 -0.77
N ASP A 61 7.82 3.18 -0.74
CA ASP A 61 8.98 3.41 -1.60
C ASP A 61 8.77 2.76 -2.98
N VAL A 62 7.94 3.41 -3.80
CA VAL A 62 7.65 2.93 -5.16
C VAL A 62 8.87 3.06 -6.07
N ASP A 63 9.81 3.95 -5.75
CA ASP A 63 11.04 4.13 -6.53
C ASP A 63 11.95 2.90 -6.36
N ALA A 64 12.13 2.40 -5.13
CA ALA A 64 12.83 1.13 -4.90
C ALA A 64 12.11 -0.06 -5.55
N PHE A 65 10.78 -0.13 -5.45
CA PHE A 65 9.99 -1.18 -6.12
C PHE A 65 10.13 -1.14 -7.66
N SER A 66 10.31 0.04 -8.25
CA SER A 66 10.45 0.20 -9.69
C SER A 66 11.72 -0.43 -10.29
N GLU A 67 12.69 -0.81 -9.45
CA GLU A 67 13.90 -1.52 -9.88
C GLU A 67 13.65 -3.00 -10.21
N ASP A 68 12.65 -3.63 -9.58
CA ASP A 68 12.16 -4.99 -9.91
C ASP A 68 10.61 -5.05 -9.78
N PRO A 69 9.86 -4.42 -10.71
CA PRO A 69 8.44 -4.12 -10.57
C PRO A 69 7.55 -5.33 -10.86
N LYS A 70 7.89 -6.51 -10.32
CA LYS A 70 7.06 -7.71 -10.45
C LYS A 70 5.85 -7.61 -9.54
N VAL A 71 4.70 -8.06 -10.03
CA VAL A 71 3.46 -8.13 -9.26
C VAL A 71 3.63 -8.95 -7.98
N GLU A 72 4.44 -10.00 -7.99
CA GLU A 72 4.74 -10.82 -6.81
C GLU A 72 5.48 -10.05 -5.70
N ASN A 73 6.19 -8.98 -6.05
CA ASN A 73 6.96 -8.14 -5.13
C ASN A 73 6.12 -6.98 -4.55
N ILE A 74 4.85 -6.81 -4.95
CA ILE A 74 4.02 -5.67 -4.48
C ILE A 74 3.86 -5.66 -2.96
N GLN A 75 3.89 -6.83 -2.32
CA GLN A 75 3.86 -6.94 -0.87
C GLN A 75 5.04 -6.23 -0.18
N ASP A 76 6.16 -6.04 -0.89
CA ASP A 76 7.36 -5.39 -0.36
C ASP A 76 7.19 -3.88 -0.19
N LEU A 77 6.16 -3.28 -0.81
CA LEU A 77 5.79 -1.89 -0.58
C LEU A 77 5.28 -1.65 0.85
N PHE A 78 4.78 -2.69 1.53
CA PHE A 78 4.21 -2.61 2.87
C PHE A 78 5.25 -2.84 3.96
N THR A 79 6.26 -1.96 4.00
CA THR A 79 7.32 -1.98 5.01
C THR A 79 6.87 -1.34 6.32
N ILE A 80 7.61 -1.62 7.40
CA ILE A 80 7.41 -0.92 8.69
C ILE A 80 7.59 0.59 8.53
N ASP A 81 8.53 1.04 7.71
CA ASP A 81 8.76 2.47 7.45
C ASP A 81 7.54 3.12 6.78
N MET A 82 6.93 2.45 5.79
CA MET A 82 5.69 2.89 5.16
C MET A 82 4.55 3.02 6.18
N LEU A 83 4.37 2.03 7.06
CA LEU A 83 3.36 2.06 8.11
C LEU A 83 3.58 3.22 9.10
N VAL A 84 4.82 3.45 9.52
CA VAL A 84 5.17 4.56 10.43
C VAL A 84 4.87 5.91 9.77
N LYS A 85 5.25 6.09 8.51
CA LYS A 85 4.96 7.32 7.74
C LYS A 85 3.45 7.54 7.59
N PHE A 86 2.70 6.48 7.29
CA PHE A 86 1.24 6.55 7.16
C PHE A 86 0.58 6.97 8.48
N VAL A 87 0.93 6.34 9.60
CA VAL A 87 0.40 6.69 10.93
C VAL A 87 0.78 8.12 11.32
N ALA A 88 2.03 8.53 11.08
CA ALA A 88 2.48 9.89 11.36
C ALA A 88 1.68 10.93 10.56
N ALA A 89 1.38 10.66 9.28
CA ALA A 89 0.53 11.53 8.47
C ALA A 89 -0.90 11.60 9.04
N LYS A 90 -1.50 10.46 9.37
CA LYS A 90 -2.87 10.37 9.92
C LYS A 90 -3.06 11.04 11.27
N THR A 91 -2.02 11.10 12.09
CA THR A 91 -2.05 11.72 13.42
C THR A 91 -1.70 13.21 13.37
N SER A 92 -1.11 13.69 12.26
CA SER A 92 -0.78 15.11 12.06
C SER A 92 -1.93 15.89 11.41
N ASP A 93 -2.88 15.20 10.76
CA ASP A 93 -4.05 15.81 10.15
C ASP A 93 -5.20 15.87 11.19
N PRO A 94 -5.73 17.05 11.55
CA PRO A 94 -6.88 17.12 12.44
C PRO A 94 -8.09 16.48 11.75
N GLN A 95 -8.51 15.32 12.27
CA GLN A 95 -9.66 14.55 11.77
C GLN A 95 -10.99 15.30 11.82
#